data_AF-A0A1X2I1J4-F1
#
_entry.id   AF-A0A1X2I1J4-F1
#
_cell.length_a   1.000
_cell.length_b   1.000
_cell.length_c   1.000
_cell.angle_alpha   90.00
_cell.angle_beta   90.00
_cell.angle_gamma   90.00
#
_symmetry.space_group_name_H-M   'P 1'
#
loop_
_entity.id
_entity.type
_entity.pdbx_description
1 polymer ?
#
loop_
_entity_poly.entity_id
_entity_poly.type
_entity_poly.pdbx_seq_one_letter_code
_entity_poly.pdbx_strand_id
1 'polypeptide(L)'
;MILKSKASKNEDRFYAVMPQSEYKNDLLTSKHLVGQWNISTITSVKLKLYEIMNISDKLNLLFWSGNNKSSNVGLILPTFATSTLALDASTDCLTAHPCNFDLDNPSTIMLHHQTTTDDKKKKKTQEQSYLNLKPLEYYTLGSMGYSYVHTDDNIYYCDDKVRRDKIPLYTCHQIIDLHAHMDLEAQVNIVAIPSFEAKFLSRNFDDTPKDCCIFLFGNPVKNKWILDYRRFVFDLELPGAWVHHRIDDYSTGFNIY
;
A
#
# COMPACT_ATOMS: atom_id res chain seq x y z
N MET A 1 -3.72 -11.69 14.97
CA MET A 1 -3.06 -11.73 16.29
C MET A 1 -1.89 -12.72 16.16
N ILE A 2 -0.62 -12.27 16.18
CA ILE A 2 0.49 -13.23 16.35
C ILE A 2 0.32 -13.77 17.76
N LEU A 3 -0.15 -15.01 17.81
CA LEU A 3 -0.31 -15.79 19.03
C LEU A 3 0.96 -15.64 19.87
N LYS A 4 0.80 -15.59 21.20
CA LYS A 4 1.88 -15.57 22.20
C LYS A 4 2.71 -16.87 22.14
N SER A 5 3.26 -17.20 20.97
CA SER A 5 4.05 -18.40 20.78
C SER A 5 5.33 -18.20 21.58
N LYS A 6 5.63 -19.18 22.44
CA LYS A 6 6.90 -19.28 23.16
C LYS A 6 8.06 -19.66 22.22
N ALA A 7 7.90 -19.45 20.92
CA ALA A 7 8.94 -19.56 19.91
C ALA A 7 10.03 -18.53 20.25
N SER A 8 11.17 -19.03 20.74
CA SER A 8 12.27 -18.20 21.20
C SER A 8 13.07 -17.60 20.04
N LYS A 9 13.06 -18.24 18.86
CA LYS A 9 13.74 -17.76 17.65
C LYS A 9 12.77 -17.11 16.68
N ASN A 10 13.21 -16.06 15.97
CA ASN A 10 12.38 -15.41 14.95
C ASN A 10 12.12 -16.31 13.74
N GLU A 11 12.99 -17.29 13.48
CA GLU A 11 12.77 -18.36 12.51
C GLU A 11 11.53 -19.21 12.86
N ASP A 12 11.38 -19.63 14.12
CA ASP A 12 10.20 -20.38 14.56
C ASP A 12 8.92 -19.54 14.39
N ARG A 13 9.03 -18.22 14.58
CA ARG A 13 7.91 -17.28 14.33
C ARG A 13 7.59 -17.16 12.85
N PHE A 14 8.60 -17.18 11.97
CA PHE A 14 8.38 -17.20 10.53
C PHE A 14 7.53 -18.43 10.14
N TYR A 15 7.89 -19.62 10.60
CA TYR A 15 7.10 -20.83 10.35
C TYR A 15 5.71 -20.80 10.99
N ALA A 16 5.55 -20.16 12.14
CA ALA A 16 4.25 -20.05 12.82
C ALA A 16 3.27 -19.07 12.15
N VAL A 17 3.80 -18.05 11.45
CA VAL A 17 3.01 -17.00 10.79
C VAL A 17 2.85 -17.26 9.29
N MET A 18 3.67 -18.16 8.75
CA MET A 18 3.56 -18.61 7.37
C MET A 18 2.11 -19.04 7.06
N PRO A 19 1.49 -18.49 6.01
CA PRO A 19 0.19 -18.96 5.56
C PRO A 19 0.23 -20.48 5.38
N GLN A 20 -0.79 -21.20 5.85
CA GLN A 20 -0.91 -22.66 5.65
C GLN A 20 -1.22 -23.04 4.18
N SER A 21 -1.00 -22.11 3.25
CA SER A 21 -1.28 -22.25 1.82
C SER A 21 -0.13 -22.94 1.07
N GLU A 22 -0.13 -22.79 -0.25
CA GLU A 22 0.85 -23.34 -1.20
C GLU A 22 2.32 -23.12 -0.82
N TYR A 23 2.66 -22.02 -0.15
CA TYR A 23 4.04 -21.69 0.24
C TYR A 23 4.66 -22.70 1.21
N LYS A 24 3.82 -23.40 1.99
CA LYS A 24 4.29 -24.31 3.04
C LYS A 24 5.07 -25.47 2.47
N ASN A 25 4.62 -26.06 1.35
CA ASN A 25 5.26 -27.26 0.79
C ASN A 25 6.63 -26.93 0.18
N ASP A 26 6.72 -25.80 -0.52
CA ASP A 26 7.96 -25.34 -1.13
C ASP A 26 9.00 -25.00 -0.05
N LEU A 27 8.57 -24.33 1.03
CA LEU A 27 9.46 -23.88 2.10
C LEU A 27 9.87 -24.98 3.07
N LEU A 28 8.98 -25.95 3.33
CA LEU A 28 9.32 -27.10 4.17
C LEU A 28 10.38 -28.00 3.53
N THR A 29 10.41 -28.06 2.19
CA THR A 29 11.44 -28.79 1.45
C THR A 29 12.79 -28.06 1.52
N SER A 30 12.78 -26.75 1.78
CA SER A 30 13.95 -25.89 1.77
C SER A 30 14.35 -25.33 3.13
N LYS A 31 14.19 -26.07 4.24
CA LYS A 31 14.53 -25.59 5.60
C LYS A 31 15.93 -24.98 5.74
N HIS A 32 16.91 -25.52 5.00
CA HIS A 32 18.28 -24.97 4.99
C HIS A 32 18.34 -23.55 4.41
N LEU A 33 17.46 -23.18 3.47
CA LEU A 33 17.39 -21.83 2.91
C LEU A 33 16.90 -20.81 3.93
N VAL A 34 15.94 -21.18 4.78
CA VAL A 34 15.37 -20.25 5.79
C VAL A 34 16.44 -19.81 6.80
N GLY A 35 17.33 -20.73 7.20
CA GLY A 35 18.48 -20.41 8.05
C GLY A 35 19.46 -19.41 7.44
N GLN A 36 19.56 -19.35 6.11
CA GLN A 36 20.45 -18.42 5.40
C GLN A 36 19.88 -17.01 5.24
N TRP A 37 18.57 -16.83 5.47
CA TRP A 37 17.91 -15.53 5.32
C TRP A 37 18.22 -14.55 6.45
N ASN A 38 18.92 -14.98 7.50
CA ASN A 38 19.30 -14.15 8.64
C ASN A 38 18.12 -13.39 9.28
N ILE A 39 16.97 -14.09 9.42
CA ILE A 39 15.75 -13.54 10.04
C ILE A 39 16.00 -13.30 11.54
N SER A 40 16.42 -12.08 11.86
CA SER A 40 16.82 -11.67 13.21
C SER A 40 15.80 -10.73 13.86
N THR A 41 14.82 -10.23 13.11
CA THR A 41 13.79 -9.29 13.61
C THR A 41 12.40 -9.63 13.07
N ILE A 42 11.35 -9.15 13.74
CA ILE A 42 9.98 -9.27 13.22
C ILE A 42 9.80 -8.55 11.88
N THR A 43 10.53 -7.46 11.65
CA THR A 43 10.55 -6.75 10.36
C THR A 43 11.14 -7.64 9.27
N SER A 44 12.24 -8.35 9.54
CA SER A 44 12.80 -9.30 8.57
C SER A 44 11.86 -10.48 8.29
N VAL A 45 11.11 -10.98 9.30
CA VAL A 45 10.05 -11.99 9.08
C VAL A 45 9.01 -11.46 8.10
N LYS A 46 8.51 -10.24 8.35
CA LYS A 46 7.48 -9.58 7.53
C LYS A 46 7.91 -9.38 6.09
N LEU A 47 9.10 -8.81 5.89
CA LEU A 47 9.66 -8.56 4.55
C LEU A 47 9.87 -9.87 3.80
N LYS A 48 10.41 -10.91 4.47
CA LYS A 48 10.58 -12.23 3.85
C LYS A 48 9.28 -12.92 3.50
N LEU A 49 8.26 -12.85 4.37
CA LEU A 49 6.92 -13.35 4.04
C LEU A 49 6.37 -12.64 2.80
N TYR A 50 6.56 -11.33 2.69
CA TYR A 50 6.15 -10.59 1.52
C TYR A 50 6.91 -11.01 0.26
N GLU A 51 8.24 -11.20 0.33
CA GLU A 51 9.06 -11.60 -0.83
C GLU A 51 8.56 -12.91 -1.47
N ILE A 52 8.27 -13.93 -0.65
CA ILE A 52 7.89 -15.28 -1.11
C ILE A 52 6.46 -15.39 -1.64
N MET A 53 5.61 -14.39 -1.38
CA MET A 53 4.21 -14.42 -1.81
C MET A 53 4.10 -14.29 -3.33
N ASN A 54 3.09 -14.97 -3.88
CA ASN A 54 2.65 -14.75 -5.26
C ASN A 54 2.05 -13.34 -5.42
N ILE A 55 1.82 -12.93 -6.66
CA ILE A 55 1.35 -11.58 -7.01
C ILE A 55 -0.08 -11.33 -6.48
N SER A 56 -0.96 -12.31 -6.61
CA SER A 56 -2.35 -12.22 -6.15
C SER A 56 -2.44 -11.96 -4.64
N ASP A 57 -1.69 -12.71 -3.85
CA ASP A 57 -1.67 -12.57 -2.39
C ASP A 57 -1.03 -11.24 -1.96
N LYS A 58 -0.01 -10.76 -2.68
CA LYS A 58 0.58 -9.43 -2.46
C LYS A 58 -0.46 -8.32 -2.68
N LEU A 59 -1.21 -8.40 -3.77
CA LEU A 59 -2.28 -7.44 -4.09
C LEU A 59 -3.42 -7.52 -3.07
N ASN A 60 -3.91 -8.72 -2.76
CA ASN A 60 -4.95 -8.92 -1.75
C ASN A 60 -4.55 -8.31 -0.40
N LEU A 61 -3.32 -8.57 0.05
CA LEU A 61 -2.79 -8.01 1.28
C LEU A 61 -2.70 -6.47 1.23
N LEU A 62 -2.26 -5.91 0.11
CA LEU A 62 -2.18 -4.46 -0.09
C LEU A 62 -3.57 -3.82 0.00
N PHE A 63 -4.55 -4.32 -0.76
CA PHE A 63 -5.91 -3.78 -0.76
C PHE A 63 -6.60 -3.93 0.60
N TRP A 64 -6.38 -5.06 1.28
CA TRP A 64 -6.80 -5.25 2.66
C TRP A 64 -6.19 -4.23 3.64
N SER A 65 -4.91 -3.91 3.47
CA SER A 65 -4.26 -2.89 4.31
C SER A 65 -4.72 -1.47 4.00
N GLY A 66 -5.27 -1.23 2.81
CA GLY A 66 -5.93 0.01 2.43
C GLY A 66 -7.40 0.08 2.90
N ASN A 67 -7.90 -0.95 3.59
CA ASN A 67 -9.26 -0.95 4.09
C ASN A 67 -9.44 0.08 5.20
N ASN A 68 -10.50 0.89 5.14
CA ASN A 68 -10.75 1.93 6.15
C ASN A 68 -11.05 1.37 7.55
N LYS A 69 -11.43 0.09 7.65
CA LYS A 69 -11.57 -0.63 8.93
C LYS A 69 -10.22 -1.10 9.48
N SER A 70 -9.14 -1.02 8.70
CA SER A 70 -7.80 -1.31 9.20
C SER A 70 -7.33 -0.21 10.14
N SER A 71 -6.80 -0.57 11.29
CA SER A 71 -6.28 0.39 12.27
C SER A 71 -4.97 1.06 11.85
N ASN A 72 -4.31 0.55 10.79
CA ASN A 72 -2.92 0.89 10.47
C ASN A 72 -2.72 1.42 9.05
N VAL A 73 -3.79 1.87 8.38
CA VAL A 73 -3.71 2.38 7.00
C VAL A 73 -2.67 3.49 6.91
N GLY A 74 -1.64 3.26 6.10
CA GLY A 74 -0.57 4.22 5.85
C GLY A 74 0.41 4.43 7.00
N LEU A 75 0.46 3.54 7.99
CA LEU A 75 1.44 3.62 9.09
C LEU A 75 2.57 2.61 8.93
N ILE A 76 2.27 1.47 8.33
CA ILE A 76 3.21 0.37 8.12
C ILE A 76 2.91 -0.30 6.77
N LEU A 77 3.94 -0.89 6.17
CA LEU A 77 3.74 -1.78 5.03
C LEU A 77 2.75 -2.92 5.38
N PRO A 78 1.89 -3.34 4.44
CA PRO A 78 1.00 -4.49 4.60
C PRO A 78 1.77 -5.75 5.01
N THR A 79 1.37 -6.42 6.09
CA THR A 79 1.96 -7.72 6.48
C THR A 79 0.94 -8.67 7.09
N PHE A 80 0.98 -9.96 6.74
CA PHE A 80 0.20 -11.02 7.39
C PHE A 80 0.52 -11.20 8.87
N ALA A 81 1.71 -10.76 9.28
CA ALA A 81 2.19 -10.82 10.66
C ALA A 81 1.47 -9.82 11.60
N THR A 82 0.63 -8.92 11.09
CA THR A 82 -0.06 -7.92 11.90
C THR A 82 -1.56 -8.14 11.92
N SER A 83 -2.14 -8.15 13.11
CA SER A 83 -3.58 -8.35 13.38
C SER A 83 -4.49 -7.20 12.92
N THR A 84 -3.99 -6.33 12.06
CA THR A 84 -4.61 -5.03 11.79
C THR A 84 -5.44 -5.04 10.52
N LEU A 85 -5.57 -6.20 9.88
CA LEU A 85 -6.43 -6.39 8.72
C LEU A 85 -7.88 -6.59 9.19
N ALA A 86 -8.81 -6.01 8.45
CA ALA A 86 -10.23 -6.15 8.73
C ALA A 86 -10.68 -7.59 8.47
N LEU A 87 -11.30 -8.24 9.46
CA LEU A 87 -11.75 -9.64 9.38
C LEU A 87 -12.88 -9.86 8.36
N ASP A 88 -13.56 -8.80 7.96
CA ASP A 88 -14.76 -8.81 7.11
C ASP A 88 -14.48 -8.41 5.65
N ALA A 89 -13.23 -8.17 5.28
CA ALA A 89 -12.88 -7.81 3.92
C ALA A 89 -12.87 -9.05 3.00
N SER A 90 -13.77 -9.11 2.03
CA SER A 90 -13.78 -10.14 0.99
C SER A 90 -12.48 -10.09 0.15
N THR A 91 -11.67 -11.14 0.17
CA THR A 91 -10.45 -11.27 -0.67
C THR A 91 -10.73 -11.67 -2.08
N ASP A 92 -11.70 -12.57 -2.24
CA ASP A 92 -11.73 -13.43 -3.41
C ASP A 92 -12.14 -12.65 -4.68
N CYS A 93 -12.63 -11.43 -4.50
CA CYS A 93 -12.99 -10.53 -5.58
C CYS A 93 -11.85 -9.62 -6.05
N LEU A 94 -10.83 -9.32 -5.23
CA LEU A 94 -9.89 -8.23 -5.54
C LEU A 94 -8.92 -8.56 -6.69
N THR A 95 -8.71 -9.84 -6.96
CA THR A 95 -7.92 -10.31 -8.11
C THR A 95 -8.77 -11.04 -9.16
N ALA A 96 -10.10 -10.97 -9.03
CA ALA A 96 -11.02 -11.54 -10.01
C ALA A 96 -11.05 -10.72 -11.31
N HIS A 97 -11.29 -11.40 -12.43
CA HIS A 97 -11.37 -10.73 -13.73
C HIS A 97 -12.67 -9.91 -13.86
N PRO A 98 -12.60 -8.70 -14.46
CA PRO A 98 -11.42 -8.06 -15.05
C PRO A 98 -10.55 -7.33 -14.01
N CYS A 99 -9.29 -7.75 -13.88
CA CYS A 99 -8.33 -7.25 -12.88
C CYS A 99 -7.55 -6.04 -13.43
N ASN A 100 -7.36 -5.00 -12.63
CA ASN A 100 -6.52 -3.82 -12.98
C ASN A 100 -5.00 -4.09 -12.86
N PHE A 101 -4.61 -5.36 -12.82
CA PHE A 101 -3.23 -5.76 -12.60
C PHE A 101 -2.89 -6.94 -13.50
N ASP A 102 -1.67 -6.92 -14.00
CA ASP A 102 -1.09 -8.05 -14.72
C ASP A 102 -0.55 -9.08 -13.71
N LEU A 103 -1.33 -10.15 -13.52
CA LEU A 103 -0.99 -11.21 -12.57
C LEU A 103 0.11 -12.15 -13.09
N ASP A 104 0.49 -12.04 -14.38
CA ASP A 104 1.56 -12.83 -14.99
C ASP A 104 2.90 -12.08 -14.98
N ASN A 105 2.87 -10.76 -14.76
CA ASN A 105 4.07 -9.93 -14.71
C ASN A 105 4.61 -9.78 -13.27
N PRO A 106 5.77 -10.39 -12.92
CA PRO A 106 6.35 -10.31 -11.57
C PRO A 106 6.70 -8.89 -11.12
N SER A 107 6.81 -7.92 -12.05
CA SER A 107 7.06 -6.52 -11.73
C SER A 107 5.81 -5.73 -11.31
N THR A 108 4.62 -6.32 -11.39
CA THR A 108 3.34 -5.69 -10.99
C THR A 108 3.36 -5.22 -9.55
N ILE A 109 3.97 -5.99 -8.64
CA ILE A 109 4.15 -5.59 -7.25
C ILE A 109 5.44 -6.17 -6.67
N MET A 110 6.45 -5.31 -6.49
CA MET A 110 7.78 -5.69 -6.01
C MET A 110 8.15 -4.97 -4.72
N LEU A 111 8.77 -5.70 -3.79
CA LEU A 111 9.39 -5.11 -2.61
C LEU A 111 10.81 -4.69 -2.97
N HIS A 112 11.14 -3.42 -2.72
CA HIS A 112 12.48 -2.87 -2.89
C HIS A 112 13.06 -2.43 -1.56
N HIS A 113 14.39 -2.49 -1.47
CA HIS A 113 15.17 -1.97 -0.35
C HIS A 113 16.04 -0.82 -0.85
N GLN A 114 15.96 0.32 -0.18
CA GLN A 114 16.75 1.51 -0.45
C GLN A 114 17.67 1.77 0.73
N THR A 115 18.98 1.76 0.45
CA THR A 115 20.01 2.21 1.37
C THR A 115 20.40 3.63 1.01
N THR A 116 20.07 4.59 1.89
CA THR A 116 20.58 5.96 1.72
C THR A 116 21.95 6.06 2.40
N THR A 117 23.01 6.08 1.61
CA THR A 117 24.36 6.39 2.08
C THR A 117 24.53 7.91 2.04
N ASP A 118 24.60 8.56 3.21
CA ASP A 118 24.91 9.99 3.29
C ASP A 118 26.45 10.13 3.27
N ASP A 119 27.02 10.36 2.08
CA ASP A 119 28.47 10.42 1.85
C ASP A 119 29.20 11.41 2.77
N LYS A 120 28.49 12.39 3.35
CA LYS A 120 29.08 13.46 4.16
C LYS A 120 29.12 13.15 5.66
N LYS A 121 28.41 12.14 6.14
CA LYS A 121 28.43 11.75 7.56
C LYS A 121 28.51 10.23 7.63
N LYS A 122 29.52 9.70 8.32
CA LYS A 122 29.60 8.28 8.75
C LYS A 122 28.46 7.93 9.75
N LYS A 123 27.23 8.37 9.49
CA LYS A 123 26.05 8.06 10.26
C LYS A 123 25.42 6.80 9.69
N LYS A 124 24.79 6.07 10.60
CA LYS A 124 24.11 4.80 10.38
C LYS A 124 23.20 4.89 9.16
N THR A 125 23.42 4.02 8.17
CA THR A 125 22.57 3.86 6.98
C THR A 125 21.14 3.58 7.44
N GLN A 126 20.19 4.40 7.02
CA GLN A 126 18.78 4.10 7.22
C GLN A 126 18.33 3.25 6.03
N GLU A 127 18.03 1.98 6.30
CA GLU A 127 17.39 1.10 5.33
C GLU A 127 15.90 1.40 5.31
N GLN A 128 15.41 1.85 4.15
CA GLN A 128 13.97 2.01 3.91
C GLN A 128 13.53 0.93 2.92
N SER A 129 12.35 0.37 3.15
CA SER A 129 11.73 -0.57 2.20
C SER A 129 10.47 0.06 1.66
N TYR A 130 10.14 -0.22 0.41
CA TYR A 130 8.91 0.24 -0.24
C TYR A 130 8.39 -0.81 -1.22
N LEU A 131 7.09 -0.76 -1.48
CA LEU A 131 6.44 -1.55 -2.52
C LEU A 131 6.38 -0.71 -3.78
N ASN A 132 6.91 -1.21 -4.90
CA ASN A 132 6.64 -0.64 -6.21
C ASN A 132 5.41 -1.34 -6.79
N LEU A 133 4.30 -0.62 -6.94
CA LEU A 133 3.05 -1.12 -7.50
C LEU A 133 2.84 -0.55 -8.92
N LYS A 134 2.48 -1.40 -9.88
CA LYS A 134 2.20 -1.03 -11.27
C LYS A 134 0.79 -1.46 -11.68
N PRO A 135 -0.23 -0.61 -11.49
CA PRO A 135 -1.56 -0.88 -12.01
C PRO A 135 -1.60 -0.68 -13.54
N LEU A 136 -2.63 -1.19 -14.21
CA LEU A 136 -2.90 -0.90 -15.62
C LEU A 136 -3.55 0.48 -15.79
N GLU A 137 -4.32 0.92 -14.81
CA GLU A 137 -4.93 2.24 -14.76
C GLU A 137 -5.02 2.78 -13.33
N TYR A 138 -5.08 4.10 -13.20
CA TYR A 138 -5.27 4.80 -11.94
C TYR A 138 -5.95 6.14 -12.17
N TYR A 139 -6.32 6.80 -11.08
CA TYR A 139 -7.00 8.08 -11.13
C TYR A 139 -6.28 9.07 -10.22
N THR A 140 -6.13 10.31 -10.67
CA THR A 140 -5.65 11.41 -9.82
C THR A 140 -6.79 12.34 -9.49
N LEU A 141 -6.82 12.86 -8.26
CA LEU A 141 -7.79 13.89 -7.90
C LEU A 141 -7.55 15.16 -8.75
N GLY A 142 -8.57 15.58 -9.50
CA GLY A 142 -8.57 16.79 -10.31
C GLY A 142 -8.87 18.04 -9.48
N SER A 143 -8.71 19.22 -10.08
CA SER A 143 -8.95 20.51 -9.42
C SER A 143 -10.36 20.67 -8.87
N MET A 144 -11.37 20.15 -9.59
CA MET A 144 -12.76 20.12 -9.14
C MET A 144 -12.95 19.23 -7.91
N GLY A 145 -12.19 18.13 -7.83
CA GLY A 145 -12.31 17.14 -6.76
C GLY A 145 -12.08 17.73 -5.37
N TYR A 146 -11.13 18.65 -5.23
CA TYR A 146 -10.85 19.31 -3.95
C TYR A 146 -12.09 20.02 -3.38
N SER A 147 -12.88 20.71 -4.22
CA SER A 147 -14.08 21.41 -3.74
C SER A 147 -15.15 20.48 -3.15
N TYR A 148 -15.28 19.26 -3.68
CA TYR A 148 -16.20 18.25 -3.16
C TYR A 148 -15.65 17.57 -1.90
N VAL A 149 -14.32 17.37 -1.86
CA VAL A 149 -13.64 16.80 -0.70
C VAL A 149 -13.75 17.69 0.55
N HIS A 150 -13.79 19.01 0.36
CA HIS A 150 -13.82 19.97 1.45
C HIS A 150 -15.21 20.19 2.07
N THR A 151 -16.30 19.83 1.39
CA THR A 151 -17.65 20.25 1.81
C THR A 151 -18.34 19.31 2.79
N ASP A 152 -17.81 18.10 2.98
CA ASP A 152 -18.28 17.20 4.05
C ASP A 152 -17.44 17.47 5.32
N ASP A 153 -17.73 18.59 6.00
CA ASP A 153 -17.03 19.13 7.18
C ASP A 153 -16.86 18.12 8.34
N ASN A 154 -17.56 16.99 8.30
CA ASN A 154 -17.46 15.92 9.30
C ASN A 154 -16.45 14.80 8.94
N ILE A 155 -15.86 14.81 7.73
CA ILE A 155 -15.10 13.66 7.22
C ILE A 155 -13.67 14.11 6.84
N TYR A 156 -12.84 14.24 7.89
CA TYR A 156 -11.39 14.01 7.90
C TYR A 156 -10.40 15.02 7.28
N TYR A 157 -10.76 15.93 6.37
CA TYR A 157 -9.78 16.92 5.88
C TYR A 157 -9.57 18.10 6.82
N CYS A 158 -10.62 18.47 7.57
CA CYS A 158 -10.60 19.59 8.49
C CYS A 158 -10.31 19.22 9.94
N ASP A 159 -10.13 17.93 10.26
CA ASP A 159 -9.60 17.59 11.58
C ASP A 159 -8.10 17.85 11.57
N ASP A 160 -7.77 19.09 11.91
CA ASP A 160 -6.45 19.63 12.22
C ASP A 160 -5.56 18.64 12.99
N LYS A 161 -6.16 17.74 13.77
CA LYS A 161 -5.46 16.69 14.51
C LYS A 161 -4.88 15.60 13.61
N VAL A 162 -5.64 15.09 12.62
CA VAL A 162 -5.16 13.98 11.79
C VAL A 162 -4.04 14.42 10.85
N ARG A 163 -4.06 15.67 10.38
CA ARG A 163 -2.93 16.26 9.64
C ARG A 163 -1.69 16.35 10.53
N ARG A 164 -1.82 16.82 11.78
CA ARG A 164 -0.68 17.00 12.69
C ARG A 164 0.04 15.70 13.02
N ASP A 165 -0.70 14.61 13.27
CA ASP A 165 -0.09 13.34 13.66
C ASP A 165 0.62 12.65 12.49
N LYS A 166 0.20 12.90 11.24
CA LYS A 166 0.83 12.32 10.05
C LYS A 166 1.95 13.19 9.45
N ILE A 167 2.03 14.49 9.77
CA ILE A 167 3.12 15.37 9.31
C ILE A 167 4.52 14.80 9.61
N PRO A 168 4.81 14.28 10.82
CA PRO A 168 6.11 13.67 11.10
C PRO A 168 6.42 12.50 10.17
N LEU A 169 5.42 11.66 9.87
CA LEU A 169 5.56 10.52 8.96
C LEU A 169 5.82 10.99 7.53
N TYR A 170 5.01 11.93 7.02
CA TYR A 170 5.17 12.49 5.68
C TYR A 170 6.52 13.18 5.49
N THR A 171 6.97 13.91 6.52
CA THR A 171 8.30 14.55 6.54
C THR A 171 9.41 13.49 6.57
N CYS A 172 9.27 12.45 7.41
CA CYS A 172 10.26 11.37 7.51
C CYS A 172 10.45 10.62 6.18
N HIS A 173 9.36 10.39 5.45
CA HIS A 173 9.41 9.81 4.11
C HIS A 173 9.72 10.82 3.02
N GLN A 174 9.88 12.11 3.34
CA GLN A 174 10.14 13.21 2.40
C GLN A 174 9.02 13.41 1.37
N ILE A 175 7.79 13.01 1.69
CA ILE A 175 6.62 13.27 0.85
C ILE A 175 6.35 14.76 0.80
N ILE A 176 6.46 15.43 1.95
CA ILE A 176 6.28 16.87 2.09
C ILE A 176 7.59 17.52 2.51
N ASP A 177 7.76 18.79 2.14
CA ASP A 177 8.83 19.65 2.62
C ASP A 177 8.21 20.87 3.32
N LEU A 178 8.36 20.92 4.64
CA LEU A 178 7.84 22.01 5.47
C LEU A 178 8.61 23.33 5.27
N HIS A 179 9.78 23.29 4.61
CA HIS A 179 10.58 24.46 4.31
C HIS A 179 10.37 24.99 2.89
N ALA A 180 9.63 24.26 2.05
CA ALA A 180 9.27 24.77 0.73
C ALA A 180 8.32 25.96 0.85
N HIS A 181 8.57 27.02 0.10
CA HIS A 181 7.67 28.18 -0.04
C HIS A 181 6.46 27.87 -0.93
N MET A 182 5.86 26.69 -0.76
CA MET A 182 4.69 26.24 -1.51
C MET A 182 3.69 25.60 -0.56
N ASP A 183 2.41 25.84 -0.81
CA ASP A 183 1.33 25.24 -0.05
C ASP A 183 1.38 23.72 -0.12
N LEU A 184 0.94 23.05 0.96
CA LEU A 184 0.96 21.59 1.04
C LEU A 184 0.22 20.94 -0.14
N GLU A 185 -0.89 21.55 -0.55
CA GLU A 185 -1.73 21.09 -1.66
C GLU A 185 -1.00 21.09 -3.01
N ALA A 186 -0.03 21.99 -3.18
CA ALA A 186 0.81 22.01 -4.37
C ALA A 186 1.95 20.96 -4.32
N GLN A 187 2.25 20.40 -3.15
CA GLN A 187 3.32 19.41 -2.97
C GLN A 187 2.84 17.96 -3.08
N VAL A 188 1.54 17.71 -2.94
CA VAL A 188 0.99 16.37 -2.79
C VAL A 188 -0.19 16.11 -3.72
N ASN A 189 -0.29 14.87 -4.18
CA ASN A 189 -1.41 14.38 -4.97
C ASN A 189 -2.12 13.25 -4.23
N ILE A 190 -3.37 13.04 -4.60
CA ILE A 190 -4.15 11.87 -4.22
C ILE A 190 -4.35 11.02 -5.46
N VAL A 191 -4.04 9.73 -5.32
CA VAL A 191 -4.21 8.73 -6.37
C VAL A 191 -5.19 7.67 -5.87
N ALA A 192 -6.16 7.31 -6.69
CA ALA A 192 -7.03 6.17 -6.48
C ALA A 192 -6.64 5.05 -7.46
N ILE A 193 -6.46 3.84 -6.94
CA ILE A 193 -6.12 2.65 -7.72
C ILE A 193 -7.20 1.59 -7.47
N PRO A 194 -8.13 1.39 -8.41
CA PRO A 194 -9.12 0.34 -8.28
C PRO A 194 -8.50 -1.04 -8.50
N SER A 195 -9.14 -2.07 -7.94
CA SER A 195 -8.77 -3.47 -8.18
C SER A 195 -9.24 -3.99 -9.54
N PHE A 196 -10.25 -3.33 -10.12
CA PHE A 196 -10.86 -3.68 -11.40
C PHE A 196 -10.68 -2.58 -12.43
N GLU A 197 -10.77 -2.95 -13.70
CA GLU A 197 -10.77 -1.98 -14.81
C GLU A 197 -11.99 -1.02 -14.76
N ALA A 198 -11.82 0.19 -15.28
CA ALA A 198 -12.80 1.28 -15.30
C ALA A 198 -14.16 0.86 -15.88
N LYS A 199 -14.11 0.04 -16.93
CA LYS A 199 -15.29 -0.48 -17.62
C LYS A 199 -16.16 -1.34 -16.71
N PHE A 200 -15.57 -1.98 -15.72
CA PHE A 200 -16.29 -2.80 -14.74
C PHE A 200 -16.96 -1.91 -13.69
N LEU A 201 -16.26 -0.87 -13.21
CA LEU A 201 -16.81 0.07 -12.25
C LEU A 201 -18.09 0.74 -12.79
N SER A 202 -18.02 1.30 -14.00
CA SER A 202 -19.15 2.03 -14.62
C SER A 202 -20.44 1.22 -14.84
N ARG A 203 -20.41 -0.11 -14.79
CA ARG A 203 -21.58 -0.96 -15.09
C ARG A 203 -22.32 -1.47 -13.86
N ASN A 204 -21.67 -1.54 -12.70
CA ASN A 204 -22.14 -2.32 -11.56
C ASN A 204 -22.14 -1.54 -10.23
N PHE A 205 -22.11 -0.20 -10.26
CA PHE A 205 -21.89 0.62 -9.06
C PHE A 205 -22.82 0.31 -7.88
N ASP A 206 -24.06 -0.16 -8.13
CA ASP A 206 -25.00 -0.53 -7.05
C ASP A 206 -24.54 -1.74 -6.20
N ASP A 207 -23.79 -2.69 -6.77
CA ASP A 207 -23.35 -3.91 -6.08
C ASP A 207 -21.82 -4.03 -5.90
N THR A 208 -21.03 -3.15 -6.52
CA THR A 208 -19.57 -3.20 -6.37
C THR A 208 -19.18 -2.93 -4.92
N PRO A 209 -18.37 -3.79 -4.28
CA PRO A 209 -17.92 -3.52 -2.93
C PRO A 209 -17.18 -2.18 -2.90
N LYS A 210 -17.56 -1.30 -1.97
CA LYS A 210 -16.91 0.01 -1.74
C LYS A 210 -15.41 -0.09 -1.36
N ASP A 211 -14.92 -1.32 -1.26
CA ASP A 211 -13.63 -1.70 -0.75
C ASP A 211 -12.63 -2.10 -1.84
N CYS A 212 -13.02 -1.92 -3.10
CA CYS A 212 -12.25 -2.33 -4.28
C CYS A 212 -11.28 -1.26 -4.80
N CYS A 213 -10.95 -0.26 -3.98
CA CYS A 213 -9.98 0.77 -4.33
C CYS A 213 -9.06 1.05 -3.15
N ILE A 214 -7.76 1.22 -3.43
CA ILE A 214 -6.82 1.84 -2.50
C ILE A 214 -6.62 3.30 -2.88
N PHE A 215 -6.32 4.12 -1.87
CA PHE A 215 -5.97 5.51 -2.04
C PHE A 215 -4.53 5.70 -1.61
N LEU A 216 -3.80 6.50 -2.38
CA LEU A 216 -2.44 6.90 -2.07
C LEU A 216 -2.39 8.40 -1.87
N PHE A 217 -1.67 8.82 -0.85
CA PHE A 217 -1.30 10.20 -0.63
C PHE A 217 0.21 10.32 -0.76
N GLY A 218 0.67 11.21 -1.64
CA GLY A 218 2.09 11.22 -1.96
C GLY A 218 2.54 12.38 -2.80
N ASN A 219 3.82 12.36 -3.13
CA ASN A 219 4.48 13.35 -3.97
C ASN A 219 4.80 12.71 -5.32
N PRO A 220 4.18 13.17 -6.43
CA PRO A 220 4.40 12.57 -7.74
C PRO A 220 5.82 12.82 -8.26
N VAL A 221 6.42 13.97 -7.97
CA VAL A 221 7.77 14.33 -8.42
C VAL A 221 8.83 13.41 -7.81
N LYS A 222 8.68 13.09 -6.52
CA LYS A 222 9.59 12.17 -5.81
C LYS A 222 9.18 10.70 -5.96
N ASN A 223 8.00 10.45 -6.54
CA ASN A 223 7.35 9.15 -6.58
C ASN A 223 7.36 8.45 -5.20
N LYS A 224 6.84 9.13 -4.17
CA LYS A 224 6.74 8.60 -2.81
C LYS A 224 5.31 8.68 -2.31
N TRP A 225 4.77 7.54 -1.93
CA TRP A 225 3.36 7.37 -1.63
C TRP A 225 3.18 6.64 -0.31
N ILE A 226 2.07 6.92 0.38
CA ILE A 226 1.62 6.20 1.56
C ILE A 226 0.14 5.86 1.36
N LEU A 227 -0.28 4.70 1.85
CA LEU A 227 -1.69 4.31 1.84
C LEU A 227 -2.54 5.30 2.63
N ASP A 228 -3.71 5.56 2.09
CA ASP A 228 -4.63 6.53 2.63
C ASP A 228 -6.00 5.91 2.87
N TYR A 229 -6.64 6.30 3.98
CA TYR A 229 -7.90 5.71 4.43
C TYR A 229 -9.14 6.49 3.93
N ARG A 230 -8.94 7.56 3.15
CA ARG A 230 -10.00 8.48 2.70
C ARG A 230 -10.83 7.91 1.54
N ARG A 231 -11.63 6.87 1.83
CA ARG A 231 -12.47 6.16 0.85
C ARG A 231 -13.60 6.97 0.23
N PHE A 232 -14.06 8.03 0.90
CA PHE A 232 -15.31 8.72 0.55
C PHE A 232 -15.25 9.58 -0.71
N VAL A 233 -14.12 9.61 -1.41
CA VAL A 233 -13.89 10.57 -2.50
C VAL A 233 -14.03 9.95 -3.89
N PHE A 234 -14.01 8.62 -4.02
CA PHE A 234 -14.00 8.00 -5.35
C PHE A 234 -15.40 7.78 -5.92
N ASP A 235 -15.91 8.85 -6.52
CA ASP A 235 -17.11 8.86 -7.33
C ASP A 235 -16.73 9.22 -8.77
N LEU A 236 -16.87 8.26 -9.68
CA LEU A 236 -16.58 8.44 -11.11
C LEU A 236 -17.69 9.21 -11.84
N GLU A 237 -18.87 9.34 -11.24
CA GLU A 237 -19.98 10.09 -11.83
C GLU A 237 -19.79 11.60 -11.67
N LEU A 238 -18.96 12.04 -10.71
CA LEU A 238 -18.60 13.45 -10.52
C LEU A 238 -17.66 13.93 -11.64
N PRO A 239 -18.16 14.71 -12.62
CA PRO A 239 -17.38 15.05 -13.79
C PRO A 239 -16.19 15.93 -13.42
N GLY A 240 -14.99 15.51 -13.83
CA GLY A 240 -13.74 16.25 -13.59
C GLY A 240 -13.19 16.17 -12.17
N ALA A 241 -13.85 15.46 -11.25
CA ALA A 241 -13.30 15.22 -9.91
C ALA A 241 -12.09 14.28 -9.96
N TRP A 242 -12.11 13.30 -10.86
CA TRP A 242 -11.04 12.34 -11.08
C TRP A 242 -10.57 12.36 -12.52
N VAL A 243 -9.25 12.40 -12.70
CA VAL A 243 -8.61 12.30 -14.00
C VAL A 243 -8.12 10.86 -14.16
N HIS A 244 -8.64 10.15 -15.15
CA HIS A 244 -8.26 8.77 -15.48
C HIS A 244 -6.93 8.74 -16.21
N HIS A 245 -6.06 7.82 -15.82
CA HIS A 245 -4.76 7.55 -16.44
C HIS A 245 -4.64 6.08 -16.76
N ARG A 246 -4.18 5.77 -17.98
CA ARG A 246 -3.86 4.41 -18.41
C ARG A 246 -2.35 4.27 -18.59
N ILE A 247 -1.81 3.13 -18.15
CA ILE A 247 -0.39 2.81 -18.27
C ILE A 247 -0.26 1.67 -19.29
N ASP A 248 0.30 1.99 -20.46
CA ASP A 248 0.41 1.01 -21.55
C ASP A 248 1.72 0.21 -21.53
N ASP A 249 2.74 0.66 -20.78
CA ASP A 249 4.12 0.13 -20.89
C ASP A 249 4.73 -0.36 -19.56
N TYR A 250 3.95 -0.36 -18.47
CA TYR A 250 4.42 -0.70 -17.10
C TYR A 250 5.67 0.10 -16.66
N SER A 251 5.94 1.26 -17.27
CA SER A 251 7.12 2.07 -16.96
C SER A 251 6.98 2.80 -15.63
N THR A 252 5.73 3.14 -15.27
CA THR A 252 5.42 3.96 -14.11
C THR A 252 4.84 3.09 -13.00
N GLY A 253 5.52 3.05 -11.86
CA GLY A 253 5.02 2.40 -10.65
C GLY A 253 4.99 3.37 -9.49
N PHE A 254 4.18 3.07 -8.47
CA PHE A 254 4.04 3.85 -7.25
C PHE A 254 4.94 3.24 -6.16
N ASN A 255 5.90 4.01 -5.63
CA ASN A 255 6.69 3.56 -4.48
C ASN A 255 5.94 3.87 -3.18
N ILE A 256 5.32 2.85 -2.61
CA ILE A 256 4.51 2.90 -1.40
C ILE A 256 5.39 2.55 -0.21
N TYR A 257 5.58 3.50 0.71
CA TYR A 257 6.41 3.38 1.90
C TYR A 257 5.60 3.02 3.15
#